data_AF-A0A2H5W120-F1
#
_entry.id   AF-A0A2H5W120-F1
#
_cell.length_a   1.000
_cell.length_b   1.000
_cell.length_c   1.000
_cell.angle_alpha   90.00
_cell.angle_beta   90.00
_cell.angle_gamma   90.00
#
_symmetry.space_group_name_H-M   'P 1'
#
loop_
_entity.id
_entity.type
_entity.pdbx_description
1 polymer ?
#
loop_
_entity_poly.entity_id
_entity_poly.type
_entity_poly.pdbx_seq_one_letter_code
_entity_poly.pdbx_strand_id
1 'polypeptide(L)' 'MEERQDLNETAHAQEEEITYHAVEKDGEIAAIWVMKGRKHLRTIDPRSEEGRRILQAYRPSP' A
#
# COMPACT_ATOMS: atom_id res chain seq x y z
N MET A 1 -3.86 12.15 -34.73
CA MET A 1 -3.11 12.53 -33.51
C MET A 1 -3.96 12.08 -32.34
N GLU A 2 -3.76 10.82 -31.97
CA GLU A 2 -4.39 10.16 -30.83
C GLU A 2 -3.87 10.78 -29.53
N GLU A 3 -4.79 11.20 -28.65
CA GLU A 3 -4.47 11.52 -27.26
C GLU A 3 -5.74 11.33 -26.41
N ARG A 4 -6.22 10.08 -26.34
CA ARG A 4 -7.36 9.68 -25.50
C ARG A 4 -7.20 8.25 -24.97
N GLN A 5 -5.99 7.85 -24.58
CA GLN A 5 -5.69 6.48 -24.14
C GLN A 5 -4.83 6.43 -22.87
N ASP A 6 -5.09 7.26 -21.86
CA ASP A 6 -4.24 7.26 -20.64
C ASP A 6 -5.02 7.06 -19.33
N LEU A 7 -6.35 6.96 -19.38
CA LEU A 7 -7.18 6.82 -18.17
C LEU A 7 -7.66 5.39 -17.90
N ASN A 8 -7.53 4.46 -18.85
CA ASN A 8 -8.04 3.09 -18.71
C ASN A 8 -6.95 2.05 -18.43
N GLU A 9 -5.67 2.37 -18.68
CA GLU A 9 -4.56 1.42 -18.54
C GLU A 9 -4.05 1.31 -17.09
N THR A 10 -4.22 2.35 -16.28
CA THR A 10 -3.90 2.32 -14.85
C THR A 10 -4.88 1.48 -14.03
N ALA A 11 -6.12 1.32 -14.47
CA ALA A 11 -7.13 0.57 -13.74
C ALA A 11 -6.90 -0.95 -13.79
N HIS A 12 -6.39 -1.48 -14.92
CA HIS A 12 -6.15 -2.92 -15.09
C HIS A 12 -4.82 -3.38 -14.48
N ALA A 13 -3.78 -2.54 -14.48
CA ALA A 13 -2.51 -2.88 -13.82
C ALA A 13 -2.61 -2.89 -12.28
N GLN A 14 -3.57 -2.14 -11.71
CA GLN A 14 -3.78 -2.05 -10.27
C GLN A 14 -4.39 -3.31 -9.66
N GLU A 15 -5.07 -4.16 -10.42
CA GLU A 15 -5.80 -5.32 -9.86
C GLU A 15 -4.87 -6.41 -9.32
N GLU A 16 -3.59 -6.41 -9.69
CA GLU A 16 -2.61 -7.42 -9.27
C GLU A 16 -1.53 -6.92 -8.32
N GLU A 17 -1.37 -5.60 -8.19
CA GLU A 17 -0.34 -5.01 -7.32
C GLU A 17 -0.71 -5.09 -5.84
N ILE A 18 0.23 -5.59 -5.02
CA ILE A 18 0.13 -5.55 -3.56
C ILE A 18 0.70 -4.24 -3.06
N THR A 19 -0.16 -3.39 -2.48
CA THR A 19 0.22 -2.12 -1.87
C THR A 19 0.04 -2.21 -0.35
N TYR A 20 0.85 -1.47 0.41
CA TYR A 20 0.73 -1.39 1.86
C TYR A 20 0.32 0.02 2.28
N HIS A 21 -0.67 0.14 3.17
CA HIS A 21 -1.14 1.41 3.70
C HIS A 21 -0.99 1.43 5.23
N ALA A 22 -0.12 2.29 5.75
CA ALA A 22 0.04 2.48 7.18
C ALA A 22 -1.07 3.38 7.73
N VAL A 23 -1.82 2.87 8.70
CA VAL A 23 -2.84 3.62 9.42
C VAL A 23 -2.21 4.18 10.69
N GLU A 24 -2.15 5.49 10.78
CA GLU A 24 -1.64 6.22 11.94
C GLU A 24 -2.78 6.62 12.88
N LYS A 25 -2.54 6.48 14.19
CA LYS A 25 -3.44 6.90 15.24
C LYS A 25 -2.61 7.44 16.41
N ASP A 26 -2.97 8.62 16.91
CA ASP A 26 -2.27 9.28 18.03
C ASP A 26 -0.76 9.48 17.76
N GLY A 27 -0.35 9.60 16.48
CA GLY A 27 1.04 9.75 16.07
C GLY A 27 1.86 8.45 15.98
N GLU A 28 1.23 7.30 16.21
CA GLU A 28 1.84 5.98 16.04
C GLU A 28 1.14 5.20 14.93
N ILE A 29 1.89 4.38 14.19
CA ILE A 29 1.28 3.44 13.25
C ILE A 29 0.55 2.37 14.08
N ALA A 30 -0.77 2.34 13.94
CA ALA A 30 -1.66 1.43 14.65
C ALA A 30 -1.92 0.13 13.86
N ALA A 31 -1.88 0.20 12.53
CA ALA A 31 -2.14 -0.93 11.65
C ALA A 31 -1.48 -0.74 10.29
N ILE A 32 -1.18 -1.83 9.59
CA ILE A 32 -0.75 -1.79 8.19
C ILE A 32 -1.73 -2.61 7.37
N TRP A 33 -2.38 -2.00 6.39
CA TRP A 33 -3.32 -2.68 5.51
C TRP A 33 -2.61 -3.16 4.26
N VAL A 34 -2.76 -4.46 3.97
CA VAL A 34 -2.37 -5.04 2.69
C VAL A 34 -3.53 -4.85 1.73
N MET A 35 -3.28 -4.12 0.66
CA MET A 35 -4.23 -3.83 -0.40
C MET A 35 -3.82 -4.61 -1.64
N LYS A 36 -4.78 -5.16 -2.36
CA LYS A 36 -4.61 -5.64 -3.74
C LYS A 36 -5.48 -4.80 -4.64
N GLY A 37 -4.86 -3.87 -5.37
CA GLY A 37 -5.57 -2.75 -5.97
C GLY A 37 -6.43 -2.00 -4.93
N ARG A 38 -7.75 -2.04 -5.10
CA ARG A 38 -8.71 -1.36 -4.20
C ARG A 38 -9.24 -2.22 -3.06
N LYS A 39 -8.86 -3.51 -3.00
CA LYS A 39 -9.39 -4.47 -2.03
C LYS A 39 -8.45 -4.62 -0.84
N HIS A 40 -8.99 -4.51 0.37
CA HIS A 40 -8.27 -4.89 1.59
C HIS A 40 -8.15 -6.43 1.67
N LEU A 41 -6.93 -6.93 1.77
CA LEU A 41 -6.64 -8.35 1.95
C LEU A 41 -6.55 -8.72 3.43
N ARG A 42 -5.69 -8.02 4.18
CA ARG A 42 -5.47 -8.27 5.61
C ARG A 42 -4.86 -7.06 6.31
N THR A 43 -4.99 -7.05 7.63
CA THR A 43 -4.29 -6.11 8.50
C THR A 43 -3.10 -6.80 9.13
N ILE A 44 -1.94 -6.17 9.06
CA ILE A 44 -0.70 -6.56 9.72
C ILE A 44 -0.51 -5.67 10.94
N ASP A 45 -0.18 -6.31 12.07
CA ASP A 45 0.20 -5.59 13.27
C ASP A 45 1.59 -4.94 13.06
N PRO A 46 1.75 -3.63 13.28
CA PRO A 46 3.00 -2.92 13.02
C PRO A 46 4.14 -3.34 13.95
N ARG A 47 3.82 -3.94 15.10
CA ARG A 47 4.79 -4.44 16.08
C ARG A 47 5.22 -5.88 15.81
N SER A 48 4.51 -6.61 14.92
CA SER A 48 4.93 -7.93 14.43
C SER A 48 6.22 -7.87 13.62
N GLU A 49 6.89 -9.01 13.42
CA GLU A 49 8.10 -9.08 12.60
C GLU A 49 7.84 -8.60 11.16
N GLU A 50 6.74 -9.05 10.55
CA GLU A 50 6.35 -8.64 9.20
C GLU A 50 6.09 -7.14 9.13
N GLY A 51 5.33 -6.60 10.08
CA GLY A 51 5.03 -5.18 10.17
C GLY A 51 6.29 -4.33 10.28
N ARG A 52 7.22 -4.71 11.18
CA ARG A 52 8.51 -4.02 11.33
C ARG A 52 9.34 -4.05 10.05
N ARG A 53 9.33 -5.15 9.30
CA ARG A 53 10.07 -5.26 8.03
C ARG A 53 9.48 -4.33 6.96
N ILE A 54 8.16 -4.27 6.86
CA ILE A 54 7.46 -3.35 5.93
C ILE A 54 7.76 -1.90 6.29
N LEU A 55 7.68 -1.52 7.56
CA LEU A 55 7.95 -0.16 8.01
C LEU A 55 9.40 0.27 7.81
N GLN A 56 10.36 -0.65 7.97
CA GLN A 56 11.77 -0.38 7.67
C GLN A 56 11.99 -0.16 6.17
N ALA A 57 11.34 -0.96 5.32
CA ALA A 57 11.43 -0.81 3.87
C ALA A 57 10.77 0.50 3.36
N TYR A 58 9.76 1.00 4.09
CA TYR A 58 9.06 2.24 3.74
C TYR A 58 9.79 3.51 4.17
N ARG A 59 10.89 3.45 4.96
CA ARG A 59 11.67 4.64 5.26
C ARG A 59 12.24 5.22 3.96
N PRO A 60 11.73 6.36 3.44
CA PRO A 60 12.38 6.99 2.32
C PRO A 60 13.78 7.38 2.80
N SER A 61 14.81 7.03 2.02
CA SER A 61 16.14 7.60 2.23
C SER A 61 16.00 9.13 2.29
N PRO A 62 16.64 9.82 3.25
CA PRO A 62 16.60 11.27 3.35
C PRO A 62 17.11 11.97 2.08
#